data_AF-A0A4T0FS18-F1
#
_entry.id   AF-A0A4T0FS18-F1
#
_cell.length_a   1.000
_cell.length_b   1.000
_cell.length_c   1.000
_cell.angle_alpha   90.00
_cell.angle_beta   90.00
_cell.angle_gamma   90.00
#
_symmetry.space_group_name_H-M   'P 1'
#
loop_
_entity.id
_entity.type
_entity.pdbx_description
1 polymer ?
#
loop_
_entity_poly.entity_id
_entity_poly.type
_entity_poly.pdbx_seq_one_letter_code
_entity_poly.pdbx_strand_id
1 'polypeptide(L)'
;MSRRNARGIGSLYQQHSHDAYRRASERINEQQVESIRLQIATFQEYLVNFSQKHRKDIESNLEFRNRFTDMCNLIGVDPLNIERGSLFSNLTGLSDFYMSLAVQLVDMCVSTSSLTGGLVRVDDILQALSTKRRTAITLSDLHKAIKVLKPLNDNAHQYEIIPVNDILYMRSQPRQVNNDILTLLEIAHSNHGWIDQHTVHTHSPAWSTDRIRNSLRQAVMDDGFVWVDEQAPSTRYYFPSLFHDVVQSVV
;
A
#
# COMPACT_ATOMS: atom_id res chain seq x y z
N MET A 1 -62.32 -21.06 -36.86
CA MET A 1 -61.47 -22.26 -37.08
C MET A 1 -60.20 -22.11 -36.24
N SER A 2 -60.21 -22.57 -34.98
CA SER A 2 -59.00 -22.60 -34.15
C SER A 2 -58.46 -24.03 -34.16
N ARG A 3 -57.38 -24.26 -34.90
CA ARG A 3 -56.64 -25.52 -34.86
C ARG A 3 -56.02 -25.65 -33.47
N ARG A 4 -56.65 -26.43 -32.59
CA ARG A 4 -56.01 -27.00 -31.41
C ARG A 4 -54.86 -27.88 -31.90
N ASN A 5 -53.65 -27.35 -31.91
CA ASN A 5 -52.44 -28.14 -32.06
C ASN A 5 -52.36 -29.08 -30.85
N ALA A 6 -52.81 -30.32 -31.04
CA ALA A 6 -52.62 -31.40 -30.09
C ALA A 6 -51.12 -31.66 -29.97
N ARG A 7 -50.50 -31.15 -28.91
CA ARG A 7 -49.21 -31.62 -28.43
C ARG A 7 -49.41 -33.07 -27.96
N GLY A 8 -49.06 -34.02 -28.84
CA GLY A 8 -49.29 -35.45 -28.61
C GLY A 8 -48.45 -36.01 -27.46
N ILE A 9 -48.80 -37.21 -27.00
CA ILE A 9 -48.15 -37.95 -25.90
C ILE A 9 -46.61 -38.02 -26.03
N GLY A 10 -46.09 -37.98 -27.26
CA GLY A 10 -44.65 -37.86 -27.52
C GLY A 10 -44.00 -36.58 -26.98
N SER A 11 -44.69 -35.44 -26.96
CA SER A 11 -44.14 -34.20 -26.36
C SER A 11 -44.08 -34.25 -24.84
N LEU A 12 -44.99 -35.00 -24.19
CA LEU A 12 -44.94 -35.23 -22.74
C LEU A 12 -43.78 -36.16 -22.38
N TYR A 13 -43.51 -37.18 -23.19
CA TYR A 13 -42.36 -38.07 -23.03
C TYR A 13 -41.02 -37.33 -23.29
N GLN A 14 -41.00 -36.43 -24.30
CA GLN A 14 -39.87 -35.54 -24.57
C GLN A 14 -39.63 -34.55 -23.42
N GLN A 15 -40.70 -34.01 -22.79
CA GLN A 15 -40.57 -33.14 -21.61
C GLN A 15 -40.09 -33.91 -20.38
N HIS A 16 -40.62 -35.10 -20.11
CA HIS A 16 -40.19 -35.93 -18.98
C HIS A 16 -38.73 -36.35 -19.08
N SER A 17 -38.28 -36.74 -20.28
CA SER A 17 -36.87 -37.04 -20.53
C SER A 17 -35.99 -35.81 -20.38
N HIS A 18 -36.41 -34.65 -20.90
CA HIS A 18 -35.67 -33.38 -20.73
C HIS A 18 -35.55 -32.96 -19.24
N ASP A 19 -36.59 -33.16 -18.44
CA ASP A 19 -36.56 -32.88 -16.99
C ASP A 19 -35.68 -33.88 -16.23
N ALA A 20 -35.68 -35.16 -16.64
CA ALA A 20 -34.77 -36.16 -16.09
C ALA A 20 -33.30 -35.84 -16.41
N TYR A 21 -33.00 -35.45 -17.66
CA TYR A 21 -31.65 -35.00 -18.04
C TYR A 21 -31.25 -33.72 -17.32
N ARG A 22 -32.17 -32.76 -17.11
CA ARG A 22 -31.89 -31.55 -16.33
C ARG A 22 -31.51 -31.89 -14.89
N ARG A 23 -32.30 -32.73 -14.20
CA ARG A 23 -32.00 -33.17 -12.83
C ARG A 23 -30.69 -33.96 -12.72
N ALA A 24 -30.39 -34.80 -13.71
CA ALA A 24 -29.12 -35.51 -13.76
C ALA A 24 -27.94 -34.52 -13.93
N SER A 25 -28.09 -33.54 -14.81
CA SER A 25 -27.10 -32.48 -15.01
C SER A 25 -26.91 -31.61 -13.76
N GLU A 26 -28.00 -31.25 -13.07
CA GLU A 26 -27.97 -30.49 -11.80
C GLU A 26 -27.22 -31.28 -10.72
N ARG A 27 -27.53 -32.58 -10.55
CA ARG A 27 -26.81 -33.44 -9.59
C ARG A 27 -25.34 -33.60 -9.91
N ILE A 28 -24.98 -33.78 -11.18
CA ILE A 28 -23.57 -33.88 -11.59
C ILE A 28 -22.85 -32.56 -11.27
N ASN A 29 -23.49 -31.42 -11.53
CA ASN A 29 -22.94 -30.12 -11.23
C ASN A 29 -22.77 -29.91 -9.71
N GLU A 30 -23.77 -30.26 -8.91
CA GLU A 30 -23.69 -30.22 -7.45
C GLU A 30 -22.54 -31.08 -6.91
N GLN A 31 -22.38 -32.31 -7.43
CA GLN A 31 -21.27 -33.18 -7.06
C GLN A 31 -19.90 -32.60 -7.45
N GLN A 32 -19.80 -31.96 -8.62
CA GLN A 32 -18.57 -31.28 -9.04
C GLN A 32 -18.25 -30.10 -8.13
N VAL A 33 -19.25 -29.28 -7.77
CA VAL A 33 -19.09 -28.14 -6.86
C VAL A 33 -18.62 -28.61 -5.49
N GLU A 34 -19.22 -29.66 -4.93
CA GLU A 34 -18.80 -30.22 -3.64
C GLU A 34 -17.39 -30.81 -3.70
N SER A 35 -17.03 -31.50 -4.79
CA SER A 35 -15.66 -31.98 -5.00
C SER A 35 -14.65 -30.82 -5.05
N ILE A 36 -14.98 -29.73 -5.73
CA ILE A 36 -14.12 -28.53 -5.81
C ILE A 36 -13.97 -27.89 -4.42
N ARG A 37 -15.06 -27.77 -3.65
CA ARG A 37 -15.02 -27.27 -2.28
C ARG A 37 -14.10 -28.09 -1.38
N LEU A 38 -14.18 -29.41 -1.47
CA LEU A 38 -13.30 -30.31 -0.73
C LEU A 38 -11.83 -30.09 -1.12
N GLN A 39 -11.53 -30.00 -2.42
CA GLN A 39 -10.18 -29.76 -2.91
C GLN A 39 -9.61 -28.41 -2.44
N ILE A 40 -10.44 -27.35 -2.44
CA ILE A 40 -10.05 -26.04 -1.93
C ILE A 40 -9.75 -26.13 -0.42
N ALA A 41 -10.58 -26.80 0.36
CA ALA A 41 -10.36 -26.96 1.81
C ALA A 41 -9.05 -27.73 2.10
N THR A 42 -8.81 -28.84 1.39
CA THR A 42 -7.55 -29.59 1.49
C THR A 42 -6.34 -28.75 1.08
N PHE A 43 -6.46 -27.98 -0.01
CA PHE A 43 -5.38 -27.09 -0.46
C PHE A 43 -5.08 -26.00 0.58
N GLN A 44 -6.10 -25.42 1.20
CA GLN A 44 -5.95 -24.44 2.28
C GLN A 44 -5.18 -25.01 3.47
N GLU A 45 -5.51 -26.24 3.90
CA GLU A 45 -4.79 -26.93 4.98
C GLU A 45 -3.32 -27.15 4.64
N TYR A 46 -3.02 -27.59 3.40
CA TYR A 46 -1.64 -27.70 2.94
C TYR A 46 -0.92 -26.36 2.94
N LEU A 47 -1.58 -25.29 2.54
CA LEU A 47 -1.00 -23.94 2.47
C LEU A 47 -0.64 -23.42 3.87
N VAL A 48 -1.50 -23.65 4.87
CA VAL A 48 -1.22 -23.34 6.29
C VAL A 48 -0.01 -24.12 6.78
N ASN A 49 0.00 -25.45 6.60
CA ASN A 49 1.11 -26.30 7.04
C ASN A 49 2.43 -25.92 6.34
N PHE A 50 2.35 -25.57 5.06
CA PHE A 50 3.49 -25.09 4.29
C PHE A 50 4.04 -23.78 4.84
N SER A 51 3.16 -22.82 5.17
CA SER A 51 3.59 -21.51 5.72
C SER A 51 4.29 -21.66 7.06
N GLN A 52 3.81 -22.56 7.92
CA GLN A 52 4.43 -22.84 9.22
C GLN A 52 5.80 -23.50 9.05
N LYS A 53 5.91 -24.48 8.14
CA LYS A 53 7.16 -25.21 7.90
C LYS A 53 8.24 -24.33 7.24
N HIS A 54 7.84 -23.48 6.29
CA HIS A 54 8.74 -22.66 5.48
C HIS A 54 8.76 -21.18 5.88
N ARG A 55 8.34 -20.87 7.10
CA ARG A 55 8.21 -19.51 7.62
C ARG A 55 9.47 -18.65 7.37
N LYS A 56 10.65 -19.16 7.74
CA LYS A 56 11.92 -18.42 7.59
C LYS A 56 12.27 -18.15 6.14
N ASP A 57 11.93 -19.07 5.25
CA ASP A 57 12.19 -18.93 3.81
C ASP A 57 11.26 -17.85 3.22
N ILE A 58 10.00 -17.81 3.64
CA ILE A 58 9.02 -16.77 3.25
C ILE A 58 9.47 -15.38 3.74
N GLU A 59 10.02 -15.32 4.95
CA GLU A 59 10.49 -14.06 5.55
C GLU A 59 11.79 -13.56 4.90
N SER A 60 12.73 -14.45 4.54
CA SER A 60 14.08 -14.07 4.08
C SER A 60 14.23 -13.96 2.56
N ASN A 61 13.46 -14.72 1.77
CA ASN A 61 13.60 -14.77 0.32
C ASN A 61 12.44 -14.04 -0.40
N LEU A 62 12.78 -12.98 -1.14
CA LEU A 62 11.83 -12.16 -1.89
C LEU A 62 11.06 -12.95 -2.96
N GLU A 63 11.76 -13.74 -3.78
CA GLU A 63 11.13 -14.50 -4.86
C GLU A 63 10.14 -15.51 -4.28
N PHE A 64 10.55 -16.23 -3.25
CA PHE A 64 9.72 -17.23 -2.59
C PHE A 64 8.49 -16.58 -1.94
N ARG A 65 8.66 -15.44 -1.27
CA ARG A 65 7.55 -14.65 -0.69
C ARG A 65 6.53 -14.24 -1.74
N ASN A 66 6.99 -13.77 -2.91
CA ASN A 66 6.13 -13.34 -3.99
C ASN A 66 5.34 -14.53 -4.56
N ARG A 67 6.01 -15.64 -4.86
CA ARG A 67 5.34 -16.87 -5.33
C ARG A 67 4.31 -17.38 -4.32
N PHE A 68 4.63 -17.36 -3.04
CA PHE A 68 3.71 -17.75 -1.97
C PHE A 68 2.49 -16.81 -1.91
N THR A 69 2.71 -15.50 -2.04
CA THR A 69 1.64 -14.50 -2.09
C THR A 69 0.72 -14.71 -3.31
N ASP A 70 1.29 -15.01 -4.48
CA ASP A 70 0.53 -15.28 -5.70
C ASP A 70 -0.38 -16.52 -5.56
N MET A 71 0.12 -17.57 -4.90
CA MET A 71 -0.69 -18.76 -4.61
C MET A 71 -1.89 -18.43 -3.72
N CYS A 72 -1.70 -17.60 -2.69
CA CYS A 72 -2.80 -17.14 -1.82
C CYS A 72 -3.84 -16.33 -2.63
N ASN A 73 -3.37 -15.41 -3.47
CA ASN A 73 -4.25 -14.57 -4.28
C ASN A 73 -5.05 -15.37 -5.32
N LEU A 74 -4.46 -16.43 -5.90
CA LEU A 74 -5.10 -17.26 -6.93
C LEU A 74 -6.33 -18.01 -6.40
N ILE A 75 -6.31 -18.42 -5.13
CA ILE A 75 -7.47 -19.03 -4.47
C ILE A 75 -8.44 -18.00 -3.88
N GLY A 76 -8.23 -16.72 -4.17
CA GLY A 76 -9.08 -15.62 -3.73
C GLY A 76 -8.90 -15.28 -2.25
N VAL A 77 -7.74 -15.60 -1.65
CA VAL A 77 -7.50 -15.29 -0.24
C VAL A 77 -6.38 -14.30 -0.02
N ASP A 78 -6.68 -13.24 0.72
CA ASP A 78 -5.75 -12.16 1.05
C ASP A 78 -4.87 -12.57 2.24
N PRO A 79 -3.55 -12.76 2.05
CA PRO A 79 -2.66 -13.16 3.12
C PRO A 79 -2.42 -12.08 4.19
N LEU A 80 -2.88 -10.86 3.95
CA LEU A 80 -2.78 -9.73 4.89
C LEU A 80 -4.03 -9.58 5.76
N ASN A 81 -5.10 -10.33 5.49
CA ASN A 81 -6.31 -10.24 6.31
C ASN A 81 -6.13 -11.08 7.60
N ILE A 82 -6.07 -10.37 8.74
CA ILE A 82 -5.89 -10.94 10.09
C ILE A 82 -7.25 -11.02 10.83
N GLU A 83 -8.37 -10.82 10.13
CA GLU A 83 -9.71 -10.96 10.74
C GLU A 83 -9.85 -12.32 11.42
N ARG A 84 -10.31 -12.31 12.68
CA ARG A 84 -10.51 -13.54 13.47
C ARG A 84 -11.51 -14.45 12.77
N GLY A 85 -11.14 -15.71 12.55
CA GLY A 85 -11.96 -16.68 11.84
C GLY A 85 -11.69 -16.75 10.32
N SER A 86 -10.84 -15.86 9.79
CA SER A 86 -10.28 -16.06 8.46
C SER A 86 -9.28 -17.22 8.48
N LEU A 87 -9.21 -17.95 7.35
CA LEU A 87 -8.26 -19.04 7.11
C LEU A 87 -6.80 -18.62 7.40
N PHE A 88 -6.51 -17.32 7.30
CA PHE A 88 -5.16 -16.75 7.37
C PHE A 88 -4.80 -16.14 8.71
N SER A 89 -5.73 -16.08 9.69
CA SER A 89 -5.41 -15.76 11.08
C SER A 89 -4.34 -16.69 11.68
N ASN A 90 -4.22 -17.91 11.13
CA ASN A 90 -3.22 -18.93 11.50
C ASN A 90 -2.05 -19.05 10.50
N LEU A 91 -2.06 -18.28 9.40
CA LEU A 91 -0.97 -18.25 8.44
C LEU A 91 0.18 -17.38 8.96
N THR A 92 1.05 -18.05 9.69
CA THR A 92 2.28 -17.48 10.22
C THR A 92 3.33 -17.34 9.12
N GLY A 93 4.22 -16.34 9.25
CA GLY A 93 5.27 -16.01 8.27
C GLY A 93 4.94 -14.78 7.45
N LEU A 94 3.91 -14.81 6.59
CA LEU A 94 3.62 -13.67 5.72
C LEU A 94 2.97 -12.51 6.48
N SER A 95 1.96 -12.79 7.32
CA SER A 95 1.32 -11.78 8.19
C SER A 95 2.34 -11.17 9.17
N ASP A 96 3.12 -12.01 9.85
CA ASP A 96 4.15 -11.56 10.80
C ASP A 96 5.25 -10.73 10.14
N PHE A 97 5.64 -11.10 8.91
CA PHE A 97 6.59 -10.32 8.13
C PHE A 97 6.09 -8.89 7.88
N TYR A 98 4.85 -8.74 7.39
CA TYR A 98 4.30 -7.42 7.08
C TYR A 98 3.89 -6.63 8.32
N MET A 99 3.43 -7.29 9.39
CA MET A 99 3.19 -6.65 10.69
C MET A 99 4.49 -6.09 11.27
N SER A 100 5.56 -6.89 11.30
CA SER A 100 6.87 -6.41 11.75
C SER A 100 7.44 -5.34 10.83
N LEU A 101 7.18 -5.41 9.51
CA LEU A 101 7.63 -4.40 8.55
C LEU A 101 6.90 -3.07 8.78
N ALA A 102 5.60 -3.15 9.02
CA ALA A 102 4.75 -2.02 9.36
C ALA A 102 5.23 -1.34 10.65
N VAL A 103 5.56 -2.09 11.70
CA VAL A 103 6.11 -1.52 12.94
C VAL A 103 7.45 -0.80 12.70
N GLN A 104 8.34 -1.39 11.90
CA GLN A 104 9.62 -0.74 11.55
C GLN A 104 9.43 0.52 10.70
N LEU A 105 8.45 0.51 9.80
CA LEU A 105 8.08 1.69 9.02
C LEU A 105 7.57 2.81 9.93
N VAL A 106 6.72 2.50 10.90
CA VAL A 106 6.21 3.46 11.89
C VAL A 106 7.37 4.04 12.71
N ASP A 107 8.26 3.18 13.22
CA ASP A 107 9.45 3.58 13.97
C ASP A 107 10.34 4.57 13.21
N MET A 108 10.61 4.30 11.92
CA MET A 108 11.35 5.22 11.05
C MET A 108 10.60 6.54 10.82
N CYS A 109 9.30 6.46 10.53
CA CYS A 109 8.47 7.65 10.31
C CYS A 109 8.41 8.56 11.54
N VAL A 110 8.30 7.98 12.73
CA VAL A 110 8.28 8.72 14.00
C VAL A 110 9.65 9.32 14.27
N SER A 111 10.72 8.54 14.14
CA SER A 111 12.09 9.00 14.39
C SER A 111 12.49 10.16 13.48
N THR A 112 12.09 10.12 12.21
CA THR A 112 12.41 11.16 11.22
C THR A 112 11.43 12.34 11.19
N SER A 113 10.30 12.25 11.92
CA SER A 113 9.23 13.25 11.85
C SER A 113 9.65 14.64 12.34
N SER A 114 10.48 14.71 13.38
CA SER A 114 10.98 15.97 13.94
C SER A 114 11.91 16.70 12.97
N LEU A 115 12.59 15.97 12.10
CA LEU A 115 13.52 16.50 11.11
C LEU A 115 12.79 16.93 9.84
N THR A 116 11.87 16.09 9.36
CA THR A 116 11.29 16.21 8.01
C THR A 116 9.85 16.69 7.97
N GLY A 117 9.22 16.91 9.12
CA GLY A 117 7.77 17.17 9.23
C GLY A 117 6.91 15.95 8.89
N GLY A 118 7.50 14.76 8.73
CA GLY A 118 6.79 13.53 8.37
C GLY A 118 6.64 13.31 6.87
N LEU A 119 7.54 13.90 6.06
CA LEU A 119 7.67 13.66 4.63
C LEU A 119 9.07 13.11 4.31
N VAL A 120 9.16 11.87 3.86
CA VAL A 120 10.44 11.18 3.64
C VAL A 120 10.43 10.49 2.28
N ARG A 121 11.57 10.46 1.56
CA ARG A 121 11.63 9.74 0.27
C ARG A 121 11.45 8.24 0.49
N VAL A 122 10.67 7.62 -0.40
CA VAL A 122 10.42 6.17 -0.34
C VAL A 122 11.70 5.38 -0.57
N ASP A 123 12.59 5.84 -1.45
CA ASP A 123 13.88 5.18 -1.72
C ASP A 123 14.75 5.08 -0.45
N ASP A 124 14.81 6.17 0.33
CA ASP A 124 15.59 6.19 1.58
C ASP A 124 15.01 5.21 2.62
N ILE A 125 13.68 5.11 2.69
CA ILE A 125 12.98 4.12 3.53
C ILE A 125 13.27 2.70 3.07
N LEU A 126 13.18 2.42 1.76
CA LEU A 126 13.45 1.10 1.20
C LEU A 126 14.90 0.67 1.44
N GLN A 127 15.85 1.59 1.26
CA GLN A 127 17.26 1.34 1.53
C GLN A 127 17.51 1.08 3.03
N ALA A 128 16.95 1.90 3.92
CA ALA A 128 17.10 1.75 5.37
C ALA A 128 16.47 0.43 5.87
N LEU A 129 15.25 0.11 5.42
CA LEU A 129 14.57 -1.14 5.77
C LEU A 129 15.32 -2.36 5.24
N SER A 130 15.79 -2.31 3.99
CA SER A 130 16.55 -3.41 3.40
C SER A 130 17.85 -3.68 4.14
N THR A 131 18.53 -2.61 4.56
CA THR A 131 19.76 -2.69 5.36
C THR A 131 19.48 -3.26 6.75
N LYS A 132 18.47 -2.72 7.46
CA LYS A 132 18.07 -3.16 8.81
C LYS A 132 17.64 -4.63 8.84
N ARG A 133 16.95 -5.11 7.79
CA ARG A 133 16.47 -6.50 7.69
C ARG A 133 17.45 -7.46 7.04
N ARG A 134 18.49 -6.97 6.36
CA ARG A 134 19.39 -7.78 5.53
C ARG A 134 18.64 -8.59 4.46
N THR A 135 17.52 -8.06 3.98
CA THR A 135 16.72 -8.63 2.88
C THR A 135 16.32 -7.49 1.95
N ALA A 136 16.15 -7.77 0.66
CA ALA A 136 15.55 -6.78 -0.23
C ALA A 136 14.10 -6.51 0.19
N ILE A 137 13.75 -5.23 0.34
CA ILE A 137 12.38 -4.75 0.56
C ILE A 137 11.97 -3.97 -0.68
N THR A 138 10.83 -4.32 -1.27
CA THR A 138 10.33 -3.68 -2.49
C THR A 138 9.25 -2.66 -2.19
N LEU A 139 8.95 -1.78 -3.17
CA LEU A 139 7.81 -0.88 -3.10
C LEU A 139 6.48 -1.64 -2.88
N SER A 140 6.34 -2.84 -3.45
CA SER A 140 5.18 -3.70 -3.22
C SER A 140 5.07 -4.13 -1.76
N ASP A 141 6.18 -4.50 -1.12
CA ASP A 141 6.20 -4.85 0.31
C ASP A 141 5.80 -3.65 1.17
N LEU A 142 6.25 -2.44 0.81
CA LEU A 142 5.91 -1.21 1.50
C LEU A 142 4.41 -0.91 1.40
N HIS A 143 3.79 -1.03 0.21
CA HIS A 143 2.34 -0.88 0.06
C HIS A 143 1.56 -1.89 0.91
N LYS A 144 2.03 -3.13 1.01
CA LYS A 144 1.40 -4.16 1.86
C LYS A 144 1.52 -3.82 3.34
N ALA A 145 2.68 -3.32 3.78
CA ALA A 145 2.87 -2.83 5.14
C ALA A 145 1.95 -1.64 5.47
N ILE A 146 1.80 -0.68 4.54
CA ILE A 146 0.86 0.45 4.70
C ILE A 146 -0.58 -0.04 4.77
N LYS A 147 -0.96 -1.06 3.97
CA LYS A 147 -2.28 -1.68 4.04
C LYS A 147 -2.55 -2.28 5.42
N VAL A 148 -1.55 -2.91 6.03
CA VAL A 148 -1.61 -3.43 7.40
C VAL A 148 -1.80 -2.32 8.44
N LEU A 149 -1.26 -1.13 8.20
CA LEU A 149 -1.43 0.04 9.07
C LEU A 149 -2.81 0.73 8.94
N LYS A 150 -3.60 0.43 7.89
CA LYS A 150 -4.89 1.09 7.66
C LYS A 150 -5.84 1.10 8.87
N PRO A 151 -5.98 0.02 9.66
CA PRO A 151 -6.84 0.03 10.84
C PRO A 151 -6.33 0.95 11.96
N LEU A 152 -5.04 1.31 11.94
CA LEU A 152 -4.42 2.25 12.88
C LEU A 152 -4.51 3.70 12.41
N ASN A 153 -4.99 3.96 11.19
CA ASN A 153 -5.20 5.33 10.73
C ASN A 153 -6.18 6.01 11.68
N ASP A 154 -5.66 6.96 12.44
CA ASP A 154 -6.40 7.84 13.33
C ASP A 154 -6.29 9.28 12.80
N ASN A 155 -6.83 10.24 13.55
CA ASN A 155 -6.72 11.66 13.18
C ASN A 155 -5.30 12.23 13.37
N ALA A 156 -4.34 11.42 13.84
CA ALA A 156 -2.98 11.82 14.21
C ALA A 156 -1.87 11.17 13.36
N HIS A 157 -2.17 10.07 12.65
CA HIS A 157 -1.21 9.32 11.84
C HIS A 157 -1.85 8.88 10.53
N GLN A 158 -1.23 9.28 9.41
CA GLN A 158 -1.66 8.88 8.08
C GLN A 158 -0.45 8.42 7.29
N TYR A 159 -0.40 7.13 7.01
CA TYR A 159 0.65 6.48 6.23
C TYR A 159 0.23 6.40 4.77
N GLU A 160 0.85 7.21 3.92
CA GLU A 160 0.49 7.29 2.50
C GLU A 160 1.72 7.57 1.65
N ILE A 161 1.78 6.94 0.47
CA ILE A 161 2.79 7.26 -0.54
C ILE A 161 2.19 8.29 -1.49
N ILE A 162 2.79 9.47 -1.55
CA ILE A 162 2.40 10.56 -2.45
C ILE A 162 3.47 10.75 -3.53
N PRO A 163 3.10 10.78 -4.82
CA PRO A 163 4.03 11.15 -5.87
C PRO A 163 4.19 12.66 -5.93
N VAL A 164 5.43 13.14 -6.00
CA VAL A 164 5.76 14.53 -6.32
C VAL A 164 6.77 14.50 -7.46
N ASN A 165 6.30 14.84 -8.66
CA ASN A 165 7.02 14.65 -9.92
C ASN A 165 7.47 13.19 -10.07
N ASP A 166 8.77 12.95 -10.28
CA ASP A 166 9.36 11.62 -10.46
C ASP A 166 9.77 10.95 -9.14
N ILE A 167 9.51 11.58 -7.99
CA ILE A 167 9.92 11.09 -6.67
C ILE A 167 8.69 10.66 -5.86
N LEU A 168 8.78 9.47 -5.27
CA LEU A 168 7.78 8.97 -4.32
C LEU A 168 8.17 9.37 -2.89
N TYR A 169 7.22 9.96 -2.18
CA TYR A 169 7.37 10.33 -0.78
C TYR A 169 6.42 9.54 0.10
N MET A 170 6.91 9.09 1.24
CA MET A 170 6.13 8.58 2.34
C MET A 170 5.72 9.75 3.24
N ARG A 171 4.41 9.95 3.37
CA ARG A 171 3.79 10.83 4.34
C ARG A 171 3.37 10.01 5.56
N SER A 172 3.69 10.48 6.76
CA SER A 172 3.32 9.85 8.03
C SER A 172 2.37 10.67 8.90
N GLN A 173 2.18 11.95 8.56
CA GLN A 173 1.34 12.89 9.30
C GLN A 173 0.01 13.16 8.56
N PRO A 174 -1.10 13.37 9.29
CA PRO A 174 -2.44 13.57 8.74
C PRO A 174 -2.62 14.93 8.07
N ARG A 175 -1.73 15.88 8.36
CA ARG A 175 -1.75 17.21 7.76
C ARG A 175 -1.66 17.08 6.23
N GLN A 176 -2.57 17.75 5.53
CA GLN A 176 -2.61 17.72 4.08
C GLN A 176 -1.43 18.47 3.50
N VAL A 177 -0.70 17.80 2.61
CA VAL A 177 0.25 18.47 1.73
C VAL A 177 -0.57 19.22 0.69
N ASN A 178 -0.78 20.52 0.90
CA ASN A 178 -1.54 21.34 -0.03
C ASN A 178 -0.76 21.57 -1.33
N ASN A 179 -1.46 22.04 -2.37
CA ASN A 179 -0.82 22.31 -3.67
C ASN A 179 0.33 23.32 -3.57
N ASP A 180 0.23 24.28 -2.65
CA ASP A 180 1.26 25.29 -2.46
C ASP A 180 2.57 24.67 -1.96
N ILE A 181 2.51 23.78 -0.97
CA ILE A 181 3.67 23.05 -0.45
C ILE A 181 4.26 22.15 -1.53
N LEU A 182 3.42 21.47 -2.33
CA LEU A 182 3.89 20.67 -3.47
C LEU A 182 4.68 21.53 -4.47
N THR A 183 4.17 22.72 -4.81
CA THR A 183 4.87 23.67 -5.68
C THR A 183 6.18 24.16 -5.04
N LEU A 184 6.20 24.47 -3.74
CA LEU A 184 7.42 24.87 -3.04
C LEU A 184 8.47 23.75 -3.03
N LEU A 185 8.04 22.51 -2.79
CA LEU A 185 8.89 21.32 -2.80
C LEU A 185 9.48 21.06 -4.20
N GLU A 186 8.68 21.25 -5.25
CA GLU A 186 9.13 21.14 -6.64
C GLU A 186 10.19 22.20 -7.01
N ILE A 187 9.97 23.46 -6.59
CA ILE A 187 10.95 24.53 -6.81
C ILE A 187 12.23 24.23 -6.03
N ALA A 188 12.11 23.77 -4.79
CA ALA A 188 13.26 23.37 -3.97
C ALA A 188 14.03 22.21 -4.60
N HIS A 189 13.34 21.22 -5.17
CA HIS A 189 13.96 20.11 -5.87
C HIS A 189 14.81 20.59 -7.05
N SER A 190 14.28 21.54 -7.81
CA SER A 190 15.00 22.16 -8.94
C SER A 190 16.18 23.04 -8.48
N ASN A 191 16.16 23.52 -7.24
CA ASN A 191 17.16 24.44 -6.68
C ASN A 191 17.95 23.81 -5.52
N HIS A 192 18.49 22.61 -5.73
CA HIS A 192 19.42 21.94 -4.80
C HIS A 192 18.91 21.76 -3.35
N GLY A 193 17.59 21.67 -3.16
CA GLY A 193 16.97 21.41 -1.86
C GLY A 193 16.52 22.65 -1.08
N TRP A 194 16.66 23.86 -1.63
CA TRP A 194 16.31 25.09 -0.92
C TRP A 194 15.64 26.14 -1.80
N ILE A 195 14.90 27.05 -1.16
CA ILE A 195 14.23 28.16 -1.82
C ILE A 195 14.35 29.45 -1.01
N ASP A 196 14.19 30.58 -1.68
CA ASP A 196 13.94 31.88 -1.06
C ASP A 196 12.74 32.56 -1.74
N GLN A 197 12.27 33.69 -1.19
CA GLN A 197 11.10 34.39 -1.73
C GLN A 197 11.30 34.81 -3.21
N HIS A 198 12.52 35.16 -3.60
CA HIS A 198 12.82 35.57 -4.96
C HIS A 198 12.74 34.39 -5.94
N THR A 199 13.28 33.24 -5.55
CA THR A 199 13.27 31.98 -6.31
C THR A 199 11.83 31.52 -6.53
N VAL A 200 11.00 31.57 -5.49
CA VAL A 200 9.57 31.22 -5.59
C VAL A 200 8.84 32.19 -6.53
N HIS A 201 9.06 33.49 -6.38
CA HIS A 201 8.43 34.49 -7.26
C HIS A 201 8.83 34.31 -8.73
N THR A 202 10.08 33.93 -8.99
CA THR A 202 10.60 33.73 -10.35
C THR A 202 9.98 32.49 -11.01
N HIS A 203 9.86 31.39 -10.27
CA HIS A 203 9.26 30.15 -10.79
C HIS A 203 7.72 30.20 -10.82
N SER A 204 7.11 30.97 -9.93
CA SER A 204 5.66 31.11 -9.79
C SER A 204 5.22 32.59 -9.86
N PRO A 205 5.33 33.24 -11.03
CA PRO A 205 5.04 34.68 -11.18
C PRO A 205 3.55 35.03 -10.96
N ALA A 206 2.65 34.03 -11.01
CA ALA A 206 1.24 34.20 -10.71
C ALA A 206 0.95 34.32 -9.20
N TRP A 207 1.92 34.04 -8.32
CA TRP A 207 1.72 34.11 -6.88
C TRP A 207 1.97 35.52 -6.35
N SER A 208 1.06 36.01 -5.52
CA SER A 208 1.28 37.27 -4.80
C SER A 208 2.38 37.10 -3.75
N THR A 209 3.07 38.19 -3.43
CA THR A 209 4.08 38.24 -2.35
C THR A 209 3.52 37.79 -1.00
N ASP A 210 2.26 38.11 -0.70
CA ASP A 210 1.60 37.65 0.52
C ASP A 210 1.31 36.14 0.51
N ARG A 211 0.93 35.56 -0.64
CA ARG A 211 0.77 34.11 -0.78
C ARG A 211 2.11 33.42 -0.54
N ILE A 212 3.18 33.86 -1.20
CA ILE A 212 4.53 33.29 -1.02
C ILE A 212 4.93 33.32 0.46
N ARG A 213 4.77 34.47 1.13
CA ARG A 213 5.10 34.62 2.55
C ARG A 213 4.27 33.70 3.44
N ASN A 214 2.97 33.61 3.19
CA ASN A 214 2.07 32.76 3.97
C ASN A 214 2.36 31.28 3.76
N SER A 215 2.60 30.83 2.53
CA SER A 215 2.90 29.43 2.21
C SER A 215 4.26 29.01 2.79
N LEU A 216 5.28 29.86 2.73
CA LEU A 216 6.57 29.61 3.39
C LEU A 216 6.42 29.56 4.92
N ARG A 217 5.66 30.48 5.51
CA ARG A 217 5.39 30.48 6.95
C ARG A 217 4.65 29.22 7.38
N GLN A 218 3.64 28.80 6.62
CA GLN A 218 2.87 27.59 6.87
C GLN A 218 3.80 26.35 6.82
N ALA A 219 4.62 26.23 5.77
CA ALA A 219 5.54 25.12 5.59
C ALA A 219 6.56 24.98 6.74
N VAL A 220 6.96 26.10 7.35
CA VAL A 220 7.87 26.12 8.52
C VAL A 220 7.13 25.86 9.83
N MET A 221 6.09 26.66 10.11
CA MET A 221 5.49 26.72 11.45
C MET A 221 4.41 25.68 11.67
N ASP A 222 3.53 25.51 10.68
CA ASP A 222 2.37 24.64 10.80
C ASP A 222 2.71 23.22 10.36
N ASP A 223 3.49 23.06 9.29
CA ASP A 223 3.78 21.75 8.71
C ASP A 223 5.12 21.15 9.18
N GLY A 224 6.12 21.98 9.49
CA GLY A 224 7.45 21.52 9.90
C GLY A 224 8.25 20.85 8.78
N PHE A 225 7.85 21.01 7.52
CA PHE A 225 8.54 20.45 6.35
C PHE A 225 9.82 21.21 5.98
N VAL A 226 10.02 22.40 6.54
CA VAL A 226 11.02 23.35 6.06
C VAL A 226 11.85 23.89 7.22
N TRP A 227 13.17 23.93 7.02
CA TRP A 227 14.12 24.57 7.92
C TRP A 227 14.49 25.96 7.42
N VAL A 228 14.71 26.88 8.36
CA VAL A 228 15.06 28.28 8.06
C VAL A 228 16.55 28.50 8.34
N ASP A 229 17.24 29.11 7.40
CA ASP A 229 18.62 29.57 7.52
C ASP A 229 18.68 31.08 7.30
N GLU A 230 19.00 31.79 8.36
CA GLU A 230 19.19 33.25 8.37
C GLU A 230 20.67 33.65 8.28
N GLN A 231 21.59 32.68 8.16
CA GLN A 231 23.04 32.94 8.07
C GLN A 231 23.47 33.24 6.62
N ALA A 232 22.64 32.89 5.64
CA ALA A 232 22.84 33.22 4.24
C ALA A 232 22.52 34.70 3.95
N PRO A 233 23.01 35.27 2.81
CA PRO A 233 22.73 36.66 2.44
C PRO A 233 21.24 37.00 2.31
N SER A 234 20.41 36.00 2.01
CA SER A 234 18.95 36.04 2.07
C SER A 234 18.46 34.88 2.92
N THR A 235 17.31 35.03 3.60
CA THR A 235 16.68 33.92 4.33
C THR A 235 16.38 32.77 3.38
N ARG A 236 16.98 31.61 3.64
CA ARG A 236 16.77 30.39 2.87
C ARG A 236 15.89 29.40 3.62
N TYR A 237 15.09 28.68 2.86
CA TYR A 237 14.15 27.68 3.32
C TYR A 237 14.55 26.33 2.71
N TYR A 238 15.02 25.40 3.53
CA TYR A 238 15.51 24.09 3.10
C TYR A 238 14.44 23.03 3.35
N PHE A 239 14.23 22.12 2.41
CA PHE A 239 13.35 20.95 2.59
C PHE A 239 14.20 19.73 2.97
N PRO A 240 14.18 19.29 4.24
CA PRO A 240 14.99 18.18 4.68
C PRO A 240 14.69 16.89 3.92
N SER A 241 13.43 16.70 3.49
CA SER A 241 12.98 15.58 2.68
C SER A 241 13.69 15.41 1.33
N LEU A 242 14.40 16.44 0.84
CA LEU A 242 15.17 16.39 -0.40
C LEU A 242 16.62 15.92 -0.20
N PHE A 243 17.13 15.94 1.03
CA PHE A 243 18.50 15.50 1.31
C PHE A 243 18.56 13.98 1.41
N HIS A 244 19.67 13.43 0.92
CA HIS A 244 19.96 12.00 1.04
C HIS A 244 20.34 11.64 2.48
N ASP A 245 20.19 10.37 2.84
CA ASP A 245 20.62 9.79 4.12
C ASP A 245 19.97 10.37 5.37
N VAL A 246 18.90 11.14 5.23
CA VAL A 246 18.11 11.65 6.36
C VAL A 246 17.65 10.51 7.27
N VAL A 247 17.16 9.42 6.68
CA VAL A 247 16.74 8.24 7.44
C VAL A 247 17.91 7.57 8.15
N GLN A 248 19.06 7.41 7.48
CA GLN A 248 20.25 6.76 8.05
C GLN A 248 20.91 7.60 9.16
N SER A 249 20.76 8.92 9.12
CA SER A 249 21.33 9.80 10.15
C SER A 249 20.60 9.72 11.49
N VAL A 250 19.36 9.20 11.49
CA VAL A 250 18.49 9.16 12.67
C VAL A 250 18.23 7.73 13.17
N VAL A 251 18.25 6.73 12.28
CA VAL A 251 17.89 5.33 12.53
C VAL A 251 19.12 4.43 12.52
#